data_AF-A0A3A2J5Q9-F1
#
_entry.id   AF-A0A3A2J5Q9-F1
#
_cell.length_a   1.000
_cell.length_b   1.000
_cell.length_c   1.000
_cell.angle_alpha   90.00
_cell.angle_beta   90.00
_cell.angle_gamma   90.00
#
_symmetry.space_group_name_H-M   'P 1'
#
loop_
_entity.id
_entity.type
_entity.pdbx_description
1 polymer ?
#
loop_
_entity_poly.entity_id
_entity_poly.type
_entity_poly.pdbx_seq_one_letter_code
_entity_poly.pdbx_strand_id
1 'polypeptide(L)'
;MCTVKALMLTLAILLCSLSFQLFASDSNQPTLATGYGELAFTAPVPGTYQLPPLGFAADGKVVNTDNKDLSLYDLVGDKLVLLSFIYATCN
;
A
#
# COMPACT_ATOMS: atom_id res chain seq x y z
N MET A 1 2.57 -58.18 -35.98
CA MET A 1 3.02 -57.83 -34.61
C MET A 1 3.88 -56.56 -34.52
N CYS A 2 4.65 -56.15 -35.56
CA CYS A 2 5.42 -54.89 -35.51
C CYS A 2 4.57 -53.60 -35.59
N THR A 3 3.49 -53.58 -36.38
CA THR A 3 2.69 -52.37 -36.62
C THR A 3 1.87 -51.93 -35.40
N VAL A 4 1.31 -52.87 -34.65
CA VAL A 4 0.54 -52.60 -33.42
C VAL A 4 1.43 -52.05 -32.31
N LYS A 5 2.68 -52.52 -32.21
CA LYS A 5 3.63 -52.09 -31.18
C LYS A 5 4.18 -50.68 -31.44
N ALA A 6 4.34 -50.31 -32.72
CA ALA A 6 4.68 -48.95 -33.13
C ALA A 6 3.52 -47.96 -32.90
N LEU A 7 2.27 -48.38 -33.14
CA LEU A 7 1.08 -47.56 -32.87
C LEU A 7 0.87 -47.31 -31.36
N MET A 8 1.13 -48.32 -30.53
CA MET A 8 1.01 -48.20 -29.09
C MET A 8 2.12 -47.33 -28.47
N LEU A 9 3.34 -47.39 -29.02
CA LEU A 9 4.46 -46.56 -28.58
C LEU A 9 4.27 -45.08 -28.96
N THR A 10 3.75 -44.81 -30.16
CA THR A 10 3.47 -43.44 -30.61
C THR A 10 2.32 -42.80 -29.82
N LEU A 11 1.27 -43.56 -29.48
CA LEU A 11 0.18 -43.08 -28.61
C LEU A 11 0.66 -42.78 -27.19
N ALA A 12 1.54 -43.61 -26.63
CA ALA A 12 2.12 -43.39 -25.30
C ALA A 12 2.99 -42.12 -25.24
N ILE A 13 3.76 -41.85 -26.30
CA ILE A 13 4.58 -40.63 -26.40
C ILE A 13 3.70 -39.38 -26.50
N LEU A 14 2.61 -39.43 -27.29
CA LEU A 14 1.66 -38.32 -27.43
C LEU A 14 0.96 -37.98 -26.10
N LEU A 15 0.53 -38.98 -25.33
CA LEU A 15 -0.07 -38.78 -24.00
C LEU A 15 0.94 -38.24 -22.97
N CYS A 16 2.21 -38.64 -23.05
CA CYS A 16 3.25 -38.18 -22.15
C CYS A 16 3.57 -36.69 -22.37
N SER A 17 3.63 -36.23 -23.63
CA SER A 17 3.81 -34.80 -23.94
C SER A 17 2.68 -33.89 -23.46
N LEU A 18 1.44 -34.40 -23.40
CA LEU A 18 0.29 -33.63 -22.91
C LEU A 18 0.33 -33.40 -21.39
N SER A 19 1.01 -34.28 -20.66
CA SER A 19 1.12 -34.23 -19.19
C SER A 19 2.17 -33.22 -18.71
N PHE A 20 3.11 -32.84 -19.57
CA PHE A 20 4.23 -31.96 -19.23
C PHE A 20 3.84 -30.47 -19.12
N GLN A 21 2.69 -30.06 -19.66
CA GLN A 21 2.26 -28.66 -19.67
C GLN A 21 1.48 -28.22 -18.41
N LEU A 22 1.19 -29.14 -17.48
CA LEU A 22 0.30 -28.85 -16.35
C LEU A 22 0.99 -28.28 -15.10
N PHE A 23 2.33 -28.17 -15.08
CA PHE A 23 3.10 -27.71 -13.92
C PHE A 23 3.95 -26.47 -14.24
N ALA A 24 3.30 -25.35 -14.58
CA ALA A 24 3.95 -24.05 -14.57
C ALA A 24 2.91 -22.93 -14.36
N SER A 25 2.45 -22.78 -13.11
CA SER A 25 1.78 -21.55 -12.68
C SER A 25 2.32 -21.19 -11.31
N ASP A 26 3.56 -20.71 -11.30
CA ASP A 26 4.06 -19.90 -10.18
C ASP A 26 3.45 -18.52 -10.35
N SER A 27 2.29 -18.28 -9.73
CA SER A 27 1.68 -16.96 -9.64
C SER A 27 2.46 -16.12 -8.62
N ASN A 28 3.74 -15.87 -8.91
CA ASN A 28 4.60 -14.96 -8.15
C ASN A 28 4.23 -13.50 -8.47
N GLN A 29 2.95 -13.18 -8.31
CA GLN A 29 2.51 -11.80 -8.28
C GLN A 29 2.90 -11.25 -6.92
N PRO A 30 3.71 -10.17 -6.86
CA PRO A 30 4.06 -9.58 -5.58
C PRO A 30 2.76 -9.22 -4.84
N THR A 31 2.63 -9.69 -3.61
CA THR A 31 1.52 -9.32 -2.74
C THR A 31 1.62 -7.83 -2.47
N LEU A 32 0.82 -7.03 -3.18
CA LEU A 32 0.76 -5.60 -2.94
C LEU A 32 0.23 -5.35 -1.53
N ALA A 33 0.84 -4.42 -0.81
CA ALA A 33 0.33 -3.99 0.48
C ALA A 33 -1.05 -3.36 0.32
N THR A 34 -1.88 -3.45 1.37
CA THR A 34 -3.19 -2.80 1.39
C THR A 34 -3.04 -1.31 1.06
N GLY A 35 -3.77 -0.84 0.03
CA GLY A 35 -3.71 0.54 -0.46
C GLY A 35 -2.81 0.78 -1.67
N TYR A 36 -2.03 -0.22 -2.12
CA TYR A 36 -1.16 -0.13 -3.31
C TYR A 36 -1.81 -0.70 -4.58
N GLY A 37 -3.13 -0.89 -4.57
CA GLY A 37 -3.90 -1.29 -5.76
C GLY A 37 -3.98 -0.17 -6.80
N GLU A 38 -4.69 -0.43 -7.89
CA GLU A 38 -4.92 0.58 -8.92
C GLU A 38 -5.64 1.80 -8.33
N LEU A 39 -5.20 3.00 -8.71
CA LEU A 39 -5.80 4.25 -8.24
C LEU A 39 -7.21 4.39 -8.82
N ALA A 40 -8.18 4.74 -7.98
CA ALA A 40 -9.53 5.07 -8.42
C ALA A 40 -9.64 6.39 -9.21
N PHE A 41 -8.51 7.06 -9.45
CA PHE A 41 -8.42 8.36 -10.11
C PHE A 41 -7.12 8.47 -10.90
N THR A 42 -7.11 9.33 -11.91
CA THR A 42 -5.88 9.66 -12.65
C THR A 42 -4.99 10.54 -11.78
N ALA A 43 -3.79 10.06 -11.48
CA ALA A 43 -2.81 10.87 -10.76
C ALA A 43 -2.43 12.11 -11.60
N PRO A 44 -2.27 13.28 -10.97
CA PRO A 44 -1.77 14.47 -11.66
C PRO A 44 -0.33 14.27 -12.12
N VAL A 45 0.10 15.04 -13.11
CA VAL A 45 1.49 15.03 -13.58
C VAL A 45 2.40 15.46 -12.40
N PRO A 46 3.54 14.77 -12.16
CA PRO A 46 4.46 15.16 -11.11
C PRO A 46 4.87 16.63 -11.23
N GLY A 47 4.78 17.37 -10.12
CA GLY A 47 5.10 18.80 -10.08
C GLY A 47 3.99 19.74 -10.57
N THR A 48 2.84 19.24 -11.07
CA THR A 48 1.70 20.12 -11.43
C THR A 48 0.74 20.36 -10.27
N TYR A 49 1.02 19.77 -9.10
CA TYR A 49 0.24 20.04 -7.89
C TYR A 49 0.55 21.46 -7.39
N GLN A 50 -0.49 22.26 -7.22
CA GLN A 50 -0.37 23.59 -6.64
C GLN A 50 -0.47 23.45 -5.13
N LEU A 51 0.60 23.77 -4.43
CA LEU A 51 0.58 23.79 -2.98
C LEU A 51 -0.27 24.99 -2.53
N PRO A 52 -1.32 24.79 -1.71
CA PRO A 52 -2.06 25.92 -1.17
C PRO A 52 -1.11 26.81 -0.35
N PRO A 53 -1.37 28.13 -0.28
CA PRO A 53 -0.56 29.02 0.53
C PRO A 53 -0.61 28.57 1.99
N LEU A 54 0.57 28.40 2.59
CA LEU A 54 0.71 28.13 4.01
C LEU A 54 0.46 29.43 4.78
N GLY A 55 -0.40 29.36 5.79
CA GLY A 55 -0.67 30.48 6.70
C GLY A 55 0.00 30.29 8.06
N PHE A 56 -0.16 31.29 8.93
CA PHE A 56 0.17 31.13 10.34
C PHE A 56 -0.80 30.13 10.99
N ALA A 57 -0.27 29.17 11.76
CA ALA A 57 -1.10 28.28 12.56
C ALA A 57 -1.87 29.10 13.60
N ALA A 58 -3.10 28.73 13.93
CA ALA A 58 -3.84 29.43 14.97
C ALA A 58 -3.26 29.16 16.37
N ASP A 59 -3.44 30.11 17.29
CA ASP A 59 -3.23 29.88 18.71
C ASP A 59 -4.48 29.29 19.37
N GLY A 60 -4.35 28.78 20.61
CA GLY A 60 -5.46 28.23 21.37
C GLY A 60 -5.18 28.19 22.87
N LYS A 61 -6.25 28.16 23.68
CA LYS A 61 -6.12 27.91 25.12
C LYS A 61 -5.99 26.41 25.37
N VAL A 62 -5.01 26.02 26.16
CA VAL A 62 -4.76 24.63 26.54
C VAL A 62 -4.48 24.53 28.03
N VAL A 63 -4.61 23.30 28.57
CA VAL A 63 -4.26 22.96 29.95
C VAL A 63 -3.11 21.96 29.90
N ASN A 64 -2.03 22.23 30.64
CA ASN A 64 -0.90 21.29 30.72
C ASN A 64 -1.13 20.19 31.78
N THR A 65 -0.16 19.30 31.92
CA THR A 65 -0.18 18.22 32.93
C THR A 65 -0.23 18.71 34.37
N ASP A 66 0.18 19.95 34.62
CA ASP A 66 0.18 20.58 35.95
C ASP A 66 -1.12 21.34 36.23
N ASN A 67 -2.15 21.16 35.39
CA ASN A 67 -3.43 21.86 35.46
C ASN A 67 -3.32 23.39 35.30
N LYS A 68 -2.26 23.87 34.64
CA LYS A 68 -2.07 25.27 34.35
C LYS A 68 -2.75 25.62 33.03
N ASP A 69 -3.51 26.71 33.02
CA ASP A 69 -4.01 27.35 31.80
C ASP A 69 -2.90 28.14 31.10
N LEU A 70 -2.73 27.94 29.80
CA LEU A 70 -1.74 28.62 28.98
C LEU A 70 -2.18 28.72 27.51
N SER A 71 -1.40 29.45 26.72
CA SER A 71 -1.53 29.49 25.26
C SER A 71 -0.77 28.29 24.64
N LEU A 72 -1.26 27.78 23.51
CA LEU A 72 -0.55 26.78 22.73
C LEU A 72 0.81 27.32 22.26
N TYR A 73 0.88 28.61 21.93
CA TYR A 73 2.12 29.27 21.53
C TYR A 73 3.19 29.27 22.62
N ASP A 74 2.81 29.32 23.90
CA ASP A 74 3.74 29.20 25.03
C ASP A 74 4.49 27.86 25.03
N LEU A 75 3.91 26.81 24.42
CA LEU A 75 4.50 25.47 24.32
C LEU A 75 5.35 25.26 23.07
N VAL A 76 5.05 25.96 21.97
CA VAL A 76 5.69 25.73 20.67
C VAL A 76 6.81 26.73 20.35
N GLY A 77 6.69 27.97 20.85
CA GLY A 77 7.64 29.04 20.61
C GLY A 77 7.90 29.30 19.12
N ASP A 78 9.15 29.65 18.78
CA ASP A 78 9.60 29.97 17.42
C ASP A 78 10.27 28.77 16.73
N LYS A 79 9.53 27.67 16.56
CA LYS A 79 10.05 26.42 15.96
C LYS A 79 9.06 25.83 14.97
N LEU A 80 9.55 25.02 14.03
CA LEU A 80 8.71 24.11 13.26
C LEU A 80 8.17 23.03 14.20
N VAL A 81 6.84 22.93 14.29
CA VAL A 81 6.15 22.00 15.18
C VAL A 81 5.24 21.07 14.40
N LEU A 82 5.36 19.77 14.70
CA LEU A 82 4.38 18.77 14.32
C LEU A 82 3.39 18.59 15.49
N LEU A 83 2.18 19.10 15.33
CA LEU A 83 1.13 19.01 16.35
C LEU A 83 0.21 17.83 16.03
N SER A 84 -0.01 16.96 17.03
CA SER A 84 -0.92 15.81 16.92
C SER A 84 -2.03 15.92 17.96
N PHE A 85 -3.26 15.68 17.53
CA PHE A 85 -4.43 15.61 18.41
C PHE A 85 -4.82 14.14 18.60
N ILE A 86 -4.69 13.65 19.83
CA ILE A 86 -4.94 12.24 20.17
C ILE A 86 -5.99 12.20 21.28
N TYR A 87 -7.03 11.39 21.09
CA TYR A 87 -7.95 11.01 22.16
C TYR A 87 -7.34 9.83 22.91
N ALA A 88 -6.88 10.08 24.14
CA ALA A 88 -6.21 9.05 24.95
C ALA A 88 -7.18 8.00 25.52
N THR A 89 -8.45 8.37 25.69
CA THR A 89 -9.51 7.50 26.17
C THR A 89 -10.70 7.55 25.21
N CYS A 90 -11.27 6.38 24.93
CA CYS A 90 -12.58 6.27 24.29
C CYS A 90 -13.61 6.02 25.39
N ASN A 91 -14.74 6.71 25.32
CA ASN A 91 -15.93 6.37 26.09
C ASN A 91 -17.09 6.11 25.13
#